data_AF-A0A842NMQ7-F1
#
_entry.id   AF-A0A842NMQ7-F1
#
_cell.length_a   1.000
_cell.length_b   1.000
_cell.length_c   1.000
_cell.angle_alpha   90.00
_cell.angle_beta   90.00
_cell.angle_gamma   90.00
#
_symmetry.space_group_name_H-M   'P 1'
#
loop_
_entity.id
_entity.type
_entity.pdbx_description
1 polymer ?
#
loop_
_entity_poly.entity_id
_entity_poly.type
_entity_poly.pdbx_seq_one_letter_code
_entity_poly.pdbx_strand_id
1 'polypeptide(L)' 'MSIESLCDLFFEFSNDDRLRMLRRLQQDHMTVTSLSKELELTTQETSR' A
#
# COMPACT_ATOMS: atom_id res chain seq x y z
N MET A 1 19.95 11.13 2.04
CA MET A 1 19.11 9.99 2.45
C MET A 1 19.97 9.17 3.38
N SER A 2 19.60 9.01 4.66
CA SER A 2 20.39 8.19 5.59
C SER A 2 20.11 6.71 5.32
N ILE A 3 20.94 5.83 5.87
CA ILE A 3 20.72 4.38 5.74
C ILE A 3 19.42 3.98 6.43
N GLU A 4 19.06 4.63 7.55
CA GLU A 4 17.78 4.40 8.23
C GLU A 4 16.61 4.71 7.30
N SER A 5 16.61 5.87 6.64
CA SER A 5 15.53 6.24 5.72
C SER A 5 15.38 5.26 4.54
N LEU A 6 16.48 4.67 4.08
CA LEU A 6 16.44 3.68 3.00
C LEU A 6 15.89 2.34 3.51
N CYS A 7 16.29 1.91 4.70
CA CYS A 7 15.75 0.71 5.35
C CYS A 7 14.26 0.84 5.64
N ASP A 8 13.80 2.01 6.11
CA ASP A 8 12.37 2.28 6.33
C ASP A 8 11.59 2.16 5.02
N LEU A 9 12.12 2.73 3.93
CA LEU A 9 11.51 2.62 2.60
C LEU A 9 11.43 1.17 2.11
N PHE A 10 12.52 0.41 2.26
CA PHE A 10 12.53 -1.00 1.86
C PHE A 10 11.63 -1.87 2.73
N PHE A 11 11.49 -1.54 4.01
CA PHE A 11 10.53 -2.20 4.88
C PHE A 11 9.10 -1.99 4.38
N GLU A 12 8.73 -0.76 4.03
CA GLU A 12 7.40 -0.44 3.47
C GLU A 12 7.12 -1.20 2.17
N PHE A 13 8.12 -1.33 1.29
CA PHE A 13 8.00 -2.09 0.04
C PHE A 13 8.15 -3.60 0.17
N SER A 14 8.57 -4.11 1.33
CA SER A 14 8.63 -5.56 1.58
C SER A 14 7.25 -6.19 1.78
N ASN A 15 6.22 -5.37 1.99
CA ASN A 15 4.84 -5.82 2.09
C ASN A 15 4.17 -5.78 0.70
N ASP A 16 3.77 -6.97 0.21
CA ASP A 16 3.19 -7.12 -1.12
C ASP A 16 1.85 -6.38 -1.26
N ASP A 17 0.99 -6.41 -0.23
CA ASP A 17 -0.30 -5.72 -0.23
C ASP A 17 -0.13 -4.20 -0.31
N ARG A 18 0.82 -3.62 0.45
CA ARG A 18 1.15 -2.19 0.36
C ARG A 18 1.67 -1.82 -1.03
N LEU A 19 2.49 -2.67 -1.64
CA LEU A 19 2.98 -2.44 -3.00
C LEU A 19 1.85 -2.49 -4.04
N ARG A 20 0.90 -3.43 -3.88
CA ARG A 20 -0.30 -3.52 -4.73
C ARG A 20 -1.19 -2.29 -4.56
N MET A 21 -1.41 -1.81 -3.34
CA MET A 21 -2.13 -0.56 -3.07
C MET A 21 -1.48 0.63 -3.76
N LEU A 22 -0.17 0.80 -3.61
CA LEU A 22 0.56 1.91 -4.23
C LEU A 22 0.48 1.87 -5.76
N ARG A 23 0.68 0.71 -6.38
CA ARG A 23 0.54 0.55 -7.83
C ARG A 23 -0.85 0.94 -8.31
N ARG A 24 -1.88 0.63 -7.53
CA ARG A 24 -3.24 0.93 -7.94
C ARG A 24 -3.59 2.41 -7.77
N LEU A 25 -3.19 3.01 -6.65
CA LEU A 25 -3.36 4.44 -6.39
C LEU A 25 -2.53 5.33 -7.34
N GLN A 26 -1.43 4.82 -7.89
CA GLN A 26 -0.68 5.49 -8.94
C GLN A 26 -1.49 5.60 -10.24
N GLN A 27 -2.40 4.65 -10.51
CA GLN A 27 -3.18 4.60 -11.74
C GLN A 27 -4.47 5.42 -11.64
N ASP A 28 -5.14 5.40 -10.50
CA ASP A 28 -6.39 6.15 -10.28
C ASP A 28 -6.62 6.47 -8.79
N HIS A 29 -7.41 7.50 -8.52
CA HIS A 29 -7.87 7.81 -7.17
C HIS A 29 -8.94 6.80 -6.75
N MET A 30 -8.77 6.20 -5.57
CA MET A 30 -9.70 5.22 -5.04
C MET A 30 -10.09 5.54 -3.61
N THR A 31 -11.33 5.20 -3.24
CA THR A 31 -11.74 5.15 -1.84
C THR A 31 -11.16 3.90 -1.17
N VAL A 32 -10.99 3.93 0.15
CA VAL A 32 -10.53 2.75 0.93
C VAL A 32 -11.44 1.54 0.67
N THR A 33 -12.76 1.74 0.60
CA THR A 33 -13.74 0.68 0.34
C THR A 33 -13.63 0.08 -1.05
N SER A 34 -13.37 0.88 -2.08
CA SER A 34 -13.19 0.37 -3.45
C SER A 34 -11.85 -0.34 -3.61
N LEU A 35 -10.78 0.19 -2.99
CA LEU A 35 -9.45 -0.41 -3.01
C LEU A 35 -9.44 -1.75 -2.29
N SER A 36 -10.08 -1.85 -1.12
CA SER A 36 -10.15 -3.11 -0.35
C SER A 36 -10.87 -4.21 -1.13
N LYS A 37 -11.97 -3.86 -1.83
CA LYS A 37 -12.68 -4.80 -2.71
C LYS A 37 -11.83 -5.27 -3.89
N GLU A 38 -11.10 -4.36 -4.53
CA GLU A 38 -10.28 -4.71 -5.70
C GLU A 38 -9.07 -5.58 -5.34
N LEU A 39 -8.47 -5.36 -4.18
CA LEU A 39 -7.29 -6.11 -3.73
C LEU A 39 -7.62 -7.36 -2.90
N GLU A 40 -8.91 -7.65 -2.70
CA GLU A 40 -9.41 -8.76 -1.87
C GLU A 40 -8.94 -8.68 -0.41
N LEU A 41 -8.86 -7.46 0.12
CA LEU A 41 -8.50 -7.16 1.49
C LEU A 41 -9.72 -6.70 2.29
N THR A 42 -9.65 -6.80 3.62
CA THR A 42 -10.65 -6.14 4.45
C THR A 42 -10.44 -4.63 4.40
N THR A 43 -11.53 -3.86 4.57
CA THR A 43 -11.43 -2.40 4.71
C THR A 43 -10.57 -2.00 5.91
N GLN A 44 -10.52 -2.82 6.97
CA GLN A 44 -9.67 -2.56 8.13
C GLN A 44 -8.18 -2.74 7.82
N GLU A 45 -7.80 -3.80 7.11
CA GLU A 45 -6.42 -4.01 6.66
C GLU A 45 -5.98 -2.93 5.68
N THR A 46 -6.86 -2.52 4.76
CA THR A 46 -6.57 -1.49 3.76
C THR A 46 -6.43 -0.10 4.40
N SER A 47 -7.15 0.17 5.49
CA SER A 47 -7.07 1.43 6.22
C SER A 47 -5.84 1.53 7.13
N ARG A 48 -5.19 0.41 7.46
CA ARG A 48 -4.04 0.31 8.37
C ARG A 48 -2.73 0.41 7.60
#